data_AF-A0A0D2PBZ7-F1
#
_entry.id   AF-A0A0D2PBZ7-F1
#
_cell.length_a   1.000
_cell.length_b   1.000
_cell.length_c   1.000
_cell.angle_alpha   90.00
_cell.angle_beta   90.00
_cell.angle_gamma   90.00
#
_symmetry.space_group_name_H-M   'P 1'
#
loop_
_entity.id
_entity.type
_entity.pdbx_description
1 polymer ?
#
loop_
_entity_poly.entity_id
_entity_poly.type
_entity_poly.pdbx_seq_one_letter_code
_entity_poly.pdbx_strand_id
1 'polypeptide(L)'
;MNPGGVIPAYQTATYLRTLPSIRERCGRVHELARQGKLTYFDYNPEKEKDVAEFCVSLMKRDYGDNFASIHPHGRWRHIDSGIARVQPLIEKWSAHPTNAPDPKEEARRLIDLFVVSVLLDAGAGNAWKYVEKKSGLIFTRSEGLGVASVHMFESGLFSSIPGQPFRVDAAGLEKVTVEKTAAAMQVSDSNPMVGIEGRTSLLINLSKALKEAPQFFGSDGRPGNVIDFLESQSKLENATHVVPIAALWTALVDGLNPIWPSRISLGGMSLGDVWPCPSLVAPIASPQEGDDLVPFHKLTMWLTYSLVEVLEANLKWRIDGVEDMTGLPE
;
A
#
# COMPACT_ATOMS: atom_id res chain seq x y z
N MET A 1 -23.23 -0.40 29.05
CA MET A 1 -23.41 -0.06 27.62
C MET A 1 -24.90 0.10 27.38
N ASN A 2 -25.33 1.27 26.88
CA ASN A 2 -26.74 1.59 26.68
C ASN A 2 -27.22 0.92 25.36
N PRO A 3 -28.18 -0.03 25.38
CA PRO A 3 -28.55 -0.79 24.17
C PRO A 3 -29.36 -0.01 23.12
N GLY A 4 -29.54 1.30 23.28
CA GLY A 4 -30.39 2.13 22.41
C GLY A 4 -29.80 3.50 22.03
N GLY A 5 -28.49 3.69 22.18
CA GLY A 5 -27.82 4.93 21.77
C GLY A 5 -27.43 4.89 20.29
N VAL A 6 -27.80 5.93 19.53
CA VAL A 6 -27.25 6.22 18.20
C VAL A 6 -25.73 6.27 18.31
N ILE A 7 -25.01 5.50 17.48
CA ILE A 7 -23.54 5.54 17.46
C ILE A 7 -23.15 6.88 16.82
N PRO A 8 -22.35 7.72 17.48
CA PRO A 8 -21.92 8.99 16.90
C PRO A 8 -21.18 8.77 15.57
N ALA A 9 -21.46 9.62 14.57
CA ALA A 9 -20.86 9.51 13.23
C ALA A 9 -19.33 9.39 13.24
N TYR A 10 -18.66 10.10 14.16
CA TYR A 10 -17.19 10.02 14.30
C TYR A 10 -16.70 8.62 14.75
N GLN A 11 -17.47 7.91 15.59
CA GLN A 11 -17.11 6.55 16.03
C GLN A 11 -17.26 5.56 14.87
N THR A 12 -18.34 5.71 14.09
CA THR A 12 -18.54 4.93 12.86
C THR A 12 -17.42 5.20 11.85
N ALA A 13 -17.05 6.48 11.66
CA ALA A 13 -15.95 6.86 10.78
C ALA A 13 -14.61 6.24 11.19
N THR A 14 -14.26 6.30 12.47
CA THR A 14 -13.06 5.66 13.00
C THR A 14 -13.11 4.15 12.80
N TYR A 15 -14.25 3.51 13.06
CA TYR A 15 -14.40 2.07 12.86
C TYR A 15 -14.20 1.65 11.39
N LEU A 16 -14.82 2.36 10.44
CA LEU A 16 -14.72 2.09 9.00
C LEU A 16 -13.29 2.26 8.43
N ARG A 17 -12.36 2.77 9.22
CA ARG A 17 -10.93 2.91 8.88
C ARG A 17 -10.07 1.81 9.48
N THR A 18 -10.66 0.78 10.09
CA THR A 18 -9.96 -0.37 10.69
C THR A 18 -10.01 -1.61 9.80
N LEU A 19 -9.01 -2.49 9.91
CA LEU A 19 -8.99 -3.80 9.22
C LEU A 19 -10.25 -4.65 9.49
N PRO A 20 -10.72 -4.81 10.75
CA PRO A 20 -11.91 -5.62 11.03
C PRO A 20 -13.17 -5.12 10.31
N SER A 21 -13.30 -3.81 10.11
CA SER A 21 -14.48 -3.24 9.43
C SER A 21 -14.60 -3.68 7.98
N ILE A 22 -13.49 -3.96 7.29
CA ILE A 22 -13.49 -4.45 5.90
C ILE A 22 -14.15 -5.83 5.86
N ARG A 23 -13.63 -6.77 6.67
CA ARG A 23 -14.16 -8.15 6.74
C ARG A 23 -15.61 -8.16 7.21
N GLU A 24 -15.92 -7.34 8.21
CA GLU A 24 -17.25 -7.23 8.80
C GLU A 24 -18.30 -6.74 7.78
N ARG A 25 -18.03 -5.61 7.10
CA ARG A 25 -18.95 -5.05 6.10
C ARG A 25 -19.06 -5.93 4.86
N CYS A 26 -17.94 -6.43 4.32
CA CYS A 26 -17.97 -7.36 3.19
C CYS A 26 -18.66 -8.68 3.53
N GLY A 27 -18.54 -9.16 4.78
CA GLY A 27 -19.26 -10.35 5.26
C GLY A 27 -20.78 -10.17 5.22
N ARG A 28 -21.29 -8.98 5.58
CA ARG A 28 -22.72 -8.65 5.42
C ARG A 28 -23.15 -8.63 3.96
N VAL A 29 -22.34 -8.04 3.07
CA VAL A 29 -22.62 -8.04 1.63
C VAL A 29 -22.65 -9.48 1.10
N HIS A 30 -21.72 -10.33 1.50
CA HIS A 30 -21.68 -11.74 1.10
C HIS A 30 -22.89 -12.54 1.63
N GLU A 31 -23.38 -12.25 2.84
CA GLU A 31 -24.63 -12.82 3.35
C GLU A 31 -25.84 -12.45 2.49
N LEU A 32 -25.93 -11.19 2.05
CA LEU A 32 -26.98 -10.77 1.11
C LEU A 32 -26.82 -11.46 -0.26
N ALA A 33 -25.59 -11.67 -0.71
CA ALA A 33 -25.29 -12.41 -1.94
C ALA A 33 -25.83 -13.84 -1.88
N ARG A 34 -25.61 -14.55 -0.75
CA ARG A 34 -26.15 -15.89 -0.49
C ARG A 34 -27.67 -15.96 -0.51
N GLN A 35 -28.34 -14.83 -0.32
CA GLN A 35 -29.81 -14.72 -0.33
C GLN A 35 -30.36 -14.18 -1.67
N GLY A 36 -29.50 -13.92 -2.67
CA GLY A 36 -29.92 -13.30 -3.94
C GLY A 36 -30.43 -11.87 -3.79
N LYS A 37 -29.92 -11.13 -2.78
CA LYS A 37 -30.39 -9.77 -2.43
C LYS A 37 -29.47 -8.65 -2.89
N LEU A 38 -28.44 -8.96 -3.68
CA LEU A 38 -27.59 -7.93 -4.29
C LEU A 38 -28.28 -7.33 -5.52
N THR A 39 -27.93 -6.09 -5.85
CA THR A 39 -28.54 -5.37 -6.97
C THR A 39 -27.88 -5.69 -8.31
N TYR A 40 -26.56 -5.88 -8.32
CA TYR A 40 -25.76 -5.93 -9.56
C TYR A 40 -25.00 -7.23 -9.77
N PHE A 41 -24.95 -8.12 -8.77
CA PHE A 41 -24.17 -9.34 -8.81
C PHE A 41 -25.02 -10.53 -8.34
N ASP A 42 -24.94 -11.62 -9.09
CA ASP A 42 -25.44 -12.91 -8.66
C ASP A 42 -24.29 -13.73 -8.07
N TYR A 43 -24.53 -14.35 -6.92
CA TYR A 43 -23.56 -15.24 -6.28
C TYR A 43 -23.94 -16.70 -6.56
N ASN A 44 -23.00 -17.40 -7.20
CA ASN A 44 -23.14 -18.79 -7.63
C ASN A 44 -22.23 -19.68 -6.78
N PRO A 45 -22.67 -20.14 -5.59
CA PRO A 45 -21.83 -20.90 -4.66
C PRO A 45 -21.27 -22.19 -5.25
N GLU A 46 -21.99 -22.80 -6.19
CA GLU A 46 -21.56 -24.01 -6.89
C GLU A 46 -20.31 -23.80 -7.75
N LYS A 47 -19.96 -22.54 -8.06
CA LYS A 47 -18.75 -22.16 -8.82
C LYS A 47 -17.53 -21.88 -7.97
N GLU A 48 -17.65 -21.79 -6.66
CA GLU A 48 -16.50 -21.56 -5.78
C GLU A 48 -15.46 -22.68 -5.88
N LYS A 49 -15.93 -23.93 -6.00
CA LYS A 49 -15.05 -25.08 -6.18
C LYS A 49 -14.25 -24.97 -7.47
N ASP A 50 -14.91 -24.62 -8.58
CA ASP A 50 -14.28 -24.46 -9.90
C ASP A 50 -13.15 -23.40 -9.83
N VAL A 51 -13.42 -22.26 -9.17
CA VAL A 51 -12.45 -21.17 -8.99
C VAL A 51 -11.29 -21.59 -8.09
N ALA A 52 -11.57 -22.26 -6.97
CA ALA A 52 -10.54 -22.75 -6.06
C ALA A 52 -9.62 -23.78 -6.73
N GLU A 53 -10.19 -24.73 -7.48
CA GLU A 53 -9.42 -25.71 -8.26
C GLU A 53 -8.54 -25.03 -9.32
N PHE A 54 -9.07 -24.01 -10.01
CA PHE A 54 -8.31 -23.22 -10.96
C PHE A 54 -7.11 -22.52 -10.29
N CYS A 55 -7.32 -21.80 -9.18
CA CYS A 55 -6.24 -21.15 -8.44
C CYS A 55 -5.18 -22.16 -7.95
N VAL A 56 -5.60 -23.29 -7.38
CA VAL A 56 -4.68 -24.35 -6.95
C VAL A 56 -3.90 -24.92 -8.13
N SER A 57 -4.51 -25.06 -9.31
CA SER A 57 -3.81 -25.53 -10.51
C SER A 57 -2.70 -24.58 -10.95
N LEU A 58 -2.93 -23.26 -10.86
CA LEU A 58 -1.91 -22.25 -11.14
C LEU A 58 -0.77 -22.30 -10.11
N MET A 59 -1.11 -22.39 -8.82
CA MET A 59 -0.12 -22.52 -7.76
C MET A 59 0.76 -23.76 -7.96
N LYS A 60 0.16 -24.92 -8.28
CA LYS A 60 0.91 -26.16 -8.54
C LYS A 60 1.76 -26.09 -9.82
N ARG A 61 1.26 -25.44 -10.87
CA ARG A 61 2.03 -25.24 -12.11
C ARG A 61 3.31 -24.45 -11.83
N ASP A 62 3.22 -23.39 -11.03
CA ASP A 62 4.32 -22.45 -10.82
C ASP A 62 5.26 -22.84 -9.66
N TYR A 63 4.76 -23.55 -8.65
CA TYR A 63 5.49 -23.86 -7.41
C TYR A 63 5.54 -25.36 -7.04
N GLY A 64 4.91 -26.23 -7.84
CA GLY A 64 4.76 -27.63 -7.49
C GLY A 64 4.00 -27.81 -6.17
N ASP A 65 4.50 -28.69 -5.29
CA ASP A 65 3.93 -28.90 -3.95
C ASP A 65 4.57 -28.02 -2.86
N ASN A 66 5.52 -27.14 -3.22
CA ASN A 66 6.21 -26.27 -2.26
C ASN A 66 5.53 -24.91 -2.12
N PHE A 67 4.30 -24.88 -1.59
CA PHE A 67 3.55 -23.64 -1.40
C PHE A 67 4.23 -22.65 -0.44
N ALA A 68 5.13 -23.11 0.43
CA ALA A 68 5.93 -22.25 1.29
C ALA A 68 6.95 -21.38 0.52
N SER A 69 7.23 -21.70 -0.75
CA SER A 69 8.06 -20.88 -1.63
C SER A 69 7.31 -19.79 -2.39
N ILE A 70 5.99 -19.73 -2.24
CA ILE A 70 5.19 -18.64 -2.81
C ILE A 70 5.59 -17.35 -2.10
N HIS A 71 6.09 -16.39 -2.88
CA HIS A 71 6.48 -15.10 -2.34
C HIS A 71 5.27 -14.34 -1.78
N PRO A 72 5.46 -13.53 -0.73
CA PRO A 72 4.44 -12.62 -0.26
C PRO A 72 3.86 -11.76 -1.39
N HIS A 73 2.55 -11.56 -1.35
CA HIS A 73 1.90 -10.63 -2.26
C HIS A 73 2.28 -9.20 -1.85
N GLY A 74 3.05 -8.49 -2.67
CA GLY A 74 3.59 -7.17 -2.32
C GLY A 74 4.35 -6.51 -3.47
N ARG A 75 4.76 -5.25 -3.27
CA ARG A 75 5.44 -4.46 -4.31
C ARG A 75 6.83 -4.99 -4.69
N TRP A 76 7.46 -5.77 -3.81
CA TRP A 76 8.82 -6.25 -3.99
C TRP A 76 9.03 -6.97 -5.33
N ARG A 77 8.12 -7.89 -5.69
CA ARG A 77 8.26 -8.68 -6.92
C ARG A 77 8.16 -7.84 -8.19
N HIS A 78 7.44 -6.71 -8.16
CA HIS A 78 7.41 -5.76 -9.28
C HIS A 78 8.73 -4.99 -9.41
N ILE A 79 9.32 -4.59 -8.28
CA ILE A 79 10.64 -3.94 -8.22
C ILE A 79 11.73 -4.87 -8.78
N ASP A 80 11.69 -6.14 -8.39
CA ASP A 80 12.65 -7.17 -8.82
C ASP A 80 12.27 -7.84 -10.15
N SER A 81 11.35 -7.25 -10.94
CA SER A 81 10.90 -7.86 -12.19
C SER A 81 12.05 -8.07 -13.18
N GLY A 82 12.20 -9.29 -13.66
CA GLY A 82 13.26 -9.75 -14.56
C GLY A 82 14.65 -9.88 -13.92
N ILE A 83 15.03 -8.98 -13.00
CA ILE A 83 16.34 -8.93 -12.34
C ILE A 83 16.17 -8.43 -10.90
N ALA A 84 16.87 -9.04 -9.94
CA ALA A 84 16.91 -8.57 -8.56
C ALA A 84 17.52 -7.17 -8.45
N ARG A 85 16.85 -6.26 -7.74
CA ARG A 85 17.26 -4.87 -7.51
C ARG A 85 17.37 -4.53 -6.03
N VAL A 86 16.49 -5.07 -5.18
CA VAL A 86 16.50 -4.74 -3.74
C VAL A 86 17.77 -5.23 -3.05
N GLN A 87 18.11 -6.51 -3.19
CA GLN A 87 19.30 -7.06 -2.53
C GLN A 87 20.61 -6.37 -2.98
N PRO A 88 20.85 -6.13 -4.28
CA PRO A 88 22.00 -5.33 -4.72
C PRO A 88 22.01 -3.88 -4.20
N LEU A 89 20.85 -3.25 -3.98
CA LEU A 89 20.79 -1.92 -3.36
C LEU A 89 21.26 -1.96 -1.91
N ILE A 90 20.79 -2.94 -1.13
CA ILE A 90 21.22 -3.13 0.26
C ILE A 90 22.74 -3.33 0.29
N GLU A 91 23.28 -4.28 -0.50
CA GLU A 91 24.72 -4.55 -0.57
C GLU A 91 25.54 -3.30 -0.94
N LYS A 92 25.04 -2.51 -1.90
CA LYS A 92 25.65 -1.23 -2.29
C LYS A 92 25.69 -0.23 -1.14
N TRP A 93 24.66 -0.20 -0.29
CA TRP A 93 24.63 0.69 0.87
C TRP A 93 25.57 0.20 1.97
N SER A 94 25.53 -1.09 2.31
CA SER A 94 26.37 -1.67 3.37
C SER A 94 27.86 -1.62 3.01
N ALA A 95 28.21 -1.65 1.72
CA ALA A 95 29.57 -1.50 1.24
C ALA A 95 30.09 -0.04 1.25
N HIS A 96 29.29 0.94 1.65
CA HIS A 96 29.73 2.34 1.67
C HIS A 96 30.82 2.56 2.75
N PRO A 97 32.02 3.04 2.39
CA PRO A 97 33.21 2.93 3.25
C PRO A 97 33.14 3.74 4.55
N THR A 98 32.37 4.83 4.57
CA THR A 98 32.32 5.78 5.71
C THR A 98 30.91 6.06 6.22
N ASN A 99 29.88 5.48 5.59
CA ASN A 99 28.48 5.82 5.86
C ASN A 99 27.55 4.64 5.52
N ALA A 100 28.02 3.43 5.83
CA ALA A 100 27.19 2.23 5.76
C ALA A 100 26.04 2.38 6.77
N PRO A 101 24.77 2.28 6.33
CA PRO A 101 23.63 2.32 7.24
C PRO A 101 23.61 1.09 8.15
N ASP A 102 23.02 1.23 9.34
CA ASP A 102 22.63 0.08 10.15
C ASP A 102 21.38 -0.61 9.56
N PRO A 103 21.01 -1.82 10.01
CA PRO A 103 19.83 -2.52 9.49
C PRO A 103 18.52 -1.72 9.61
N LYS A 104 18.41 -0.85 10.61
CA LYS A 104 17.23 0.00 10.82
C LYS A 104 17.14 1.07 9.73
N GLU A 105 18.23 1.73 9.42
CA GLU A 105 18.32 2.71 8.35
C GLU A 105 18.21 2.07 6.96
N GLU A 106 18.75 0.87 6.74
CA GLU A 106 18.49 0.09 5.51
C GLU A 106 16.98 -0.15 5.31
N ALA A 107 16.28 -0.58 6.36
CA ALA A 107 14.84 -0.74 6.31
C ALA A 107 14.12 0.60 6.08
N ARG A 108 14.55 1.72 6.69
CA ARG A 108 13.97 3.05 6.41
C ARG A 108 14.06 3.39 4.92
N ARG A 109 15.21 3.15 4.29
CA ARG A 109 15.42 3.38 2.84
C ARG A 109 14.53 2.48 1.97
N LEU A 110 14.29 1.24 2.39
CA LEU A 110 13.39 0.35 1.66
C LEU A 110 11.93 0.75 1.80
N ILE A 111 11.50 1.14 3.01
CA ILE A 111 10.15 1.70 3.21
C ILE A 111 9.97 2.96 2.36
N ASP A 112 10.97 3.86 2.33
CA ASP A 112 10.95 5.04 1.46
C ASP A 112 10.69 4.65 0.00
N LEU A 113 11.50 3.72 -0.55
CA LEU A 113 11.35 3.21 -1.92
C LEU A 113 9.98 2.56 -2.16
N PHE A 114 9.52 1.72 -1.23
CA PHE A 114 8.29 0.95 -1.39
C PHE A 114 7.06 1.87 -1.34
N VAL A 115 7.04 2.86 -0.44
CA VAL A 115 5.96 3.85 -0.36
C VAL A 115 5.81 4.59 -1.68
N VAL A 116 6.86 5.21 -2.21
CA VAL A 116 6.75 5.94 -3.49
C VAL A 116 6.45 5.01 -4.66
N SER A 117 6.97 3.78 -4.65
CA SER A 117 6.74 2.79 -5.71
C SER A 117 5.29 2.30 -5.75
N VAL A 118 4.66 2.08 -4.59
CA VAL A 118 3.24 1.74 -4.46
C VAL A 118 2.36 2.92 -4.91
N LEU A 119 2.67 4.15 -4.51
CA LEU A 119 1.87 5.31 -4.92
C LEU A 119 1.92 5.56 -6.43
N LEU A 120 3.03 5.22 -7.09
CA LEU A 120 3.16 5.31 -8.54
C LEU A 120 2.47 4.15 -9.29
N ASP A 121 2.04 3.11 -8.58
CA ASP A 121 1.42 1.88 -9.09
C ASP A 121 -0.06 2.09 -9.45
N ALA A 122 -0.30 2.96 -10.43
CA ALA A 122 -1.59 3.15 -11.05
C ALA A 122 -1.57 2.64 -12.51
N GLY A 123 -2.74 2.51 -13.13
CA GLY A 123 -2.82 2.15 -14.55
C GLY A 123 -2.00 3.10 -15.43
N ALA A 124 -1.04 2.55 -16.20
CA ALA A 124 -0.16 3.33 -17.09
C ALA A 124 -0.68 3.41 -18.54
N GLY A 125 -1.84 2.80 -18.82
CA GLY A 125 -2.31 2.54 -20.18
C GLY A 125 -1.61 1.36 -20.84
N ASN A 126 -2.04 1.00 -22.05
CA ASN A 126 -1.54 -0.17 -22.77
C ASN A 126 -0.35 0.12 -23.70
N ALA A 127 -0.03 1.41 -23.92
CA ALA A 127 1.02 1.82 -24.86
C ALA A 127 2.38 2.08 -24.17
N TRP A 128 2.34 2.52 -22.91
CA TRP A 128 3.55 2.89 -22.18
C TRP A 128 4.46 1.67 -21.91
N LYS A 129 5.76 1.88 -22.06
CA LYS A 129 6.82 0.93 -21.70
C LYS A 129 7.99 1.63 -21.00
N TYR A 130 8.66 0.91 -20.12
CA TYR A 130 9.91 1.33 -19.50
C TYR A 130 11.08 0.50 -20.07
N VAL A 131 12.08 1.17 -20.62
CA VAL A 131 13.29 0.54 -21.15
C VAL A 131 14.45 0.76 -20.17
N GLU A 132 14.91 -0.29 -19.51
CA GLU A 132 16.02 -0.19 -18.56
C GLU A 132 17.36 -0.20 -19.31
N LYS A 133 18.05 0.95 -19.35
CA LYS A 133 19.28 1.12 -20.14
C LYS A 133 20.38 0.10 -19.83
N LYS A 134 20.53 -0.29 -18.56
CA LYS A 134 21.62 -1.18 -18.12
C LYS A 134 21.44 -2.63 -18.58
N SER A 135 20.21 -3.13 -18.57
CA SER A 135 19.90 -4.52 -18.91
C SER A 135 19.35 -4.67 -20.34
N GLY A 136 18.84 -3.60 -20.93
CA GLY A 136 18.10 -3.63 -22.20
C GLY A 136 16.69 -4.21 -22.09
N LEU A 137 16.25 -4.60 -20.88
CA LEU A 137 14.92 -5.17 -20.67
C LEU A 137 13.84 -4.10 -20.83
N ILE A 138 12.69 -4.55 -21.34
CA ILE A 138 11.50 -3.73 -21.53
C ILE A 138 10.41 -4.25 -20.60
N PHE A 139 9.83 -3.34 -19.84
CA PHE A 139 8.75 -3.63 -18.90
C PHE A 139 7.53 -2.78 -19.22
N THR A 140 6.35 -3.27 -18.85
CA THR A 140 5.07 -2.56 -19.01
C THR A 140 4.28 -2.64 -17.71
N ARG A 141 3.20 -1.88 -17.58
CA ARG A 141 2.28 -1.97 -16.43
C ARG A 141 3.01 -1.86 -15.07
N SER A 142 2.56 -2.58 -14.06
CA SER A 142 3.05 -2.50 -12.68
C SER A 142 4.53 -2.86 -12.55
N GLU A 143 5.03 -3.82 -13.32
CA GLU A 143 6.45 -4.16 -13.36
C GLU A 143 7.29 -2.99 -13.87
N GLY A 144 6.87 -2.34 -14.96
CA GLY A 144 7.58 -1.17 -15.49
C GLY A 144 7.58 -0.01 -14.50
N LEU A 145 6.48 0.22 -13.80
CA LEU A 145 6.37 1.25 -12.76
C LEU A 145 7.26 0.93 -11.56
N GLY A 146 7.35 -0.34 -11.16
CA GLY A 146 8.22 -0.81 -10.09
C GLY A 146 9.69 -0.56 -10.41
N VAL A 147 10.13 -0.94 -11.62
CA VAL A 147 11.49 -0.71 -12.10
C VAL A 147 11.79 0.78 -12.22
N ALA A 148 10.90 1.58 -12.82
CA ALA A 148 11.08 3.02 -12.94
C ALA A 148 11.22 3.72 -11.57
N SER A 149 10.46 3.28 -10.56
CA SER A 149 10.52 3.80 -9.19
C SER A 149 11.87 3.57 -8.53
N VAL A 150 12.53 2.43 -8.81
CA VAL A 150 13.91 2.18 -8.36
C VAL A 150 14.85 3.22 -8.95
N HIS A 151 14.81 3.43 -10.26
CA HIS A 151 15.70 4.40 -10.93
C HIS A 151 15.45 5.84 -10.46
N MET A 152 14.20 6.22 -10.21
CA MET A 152 13.83 7.51 -9.61
C MET A 152 14.42 7.68 -8.20
N PHE A 153 14.38 6.62 -7.40
CA PHE A 153 14.97 6.60 -6.07
C PHE A 153 16.50 6.67 -6.13
N GLU A 154 17.15 5.88 -7.00
CA GLU A 154 18.60 5.93 -7.19
C GLU A 154 19.11 7.28 -7.71
N SER A 155 18.29 8.00 -8.50
CA SER A 155 18.64 9.34 -8.98
C SER A 155 18.48 10.44 -7.91
N GLY A 156 17.92 10.10 -6.74
CA GLY A 156 17.62 11.06 -5.69
C GLY A 156 16.45 11.99 -6.00
N LEU A 157 15.51 11.57 -6.87
CA LEU A 157 14.39 12.40 -7.29
C LEU A 157 13.52 12.88 -6.10
N PHE A 158 13.45 12.07 -5.04
CA PHE A 158 12.60 12.29 -3.87
C PHE A 158 13.33 12.80 -2.64
N SER A 159 14.65 13.00 -2.71
CA SER A 159 15.49 13.40 -1.58
C SER A 159 15.73 14.92 -1.59
N SER A 160 15.64 15.56 -0.43
CA SER A 160 16.07 16.96 -0.29
C SER A 160 17.55 17.11 0.06
N ILE A 161 18.24 16.02 0.41
CA ILE A 161 19.60 16.05 0.96
C ILE A 161 20.63 15.71 -0.13
N PRO A 162 21.49 16.68 -0.52
CA PRO A 162 22.56 16.41 -1.47
C PRO A 162 23.48 15.27 -1.00
N GLY A 163 23.80 14.34 -1.90
CA GLY A 163 24.64 13.18 -1.59
C GLY A 163 23.92 12.03 -0.89
N GLN A 164 22.62 12.14 -0.61
CA GLN A 164 21.80 11.05 -0.06
C GLN A 164 20.62 10.71 -1.00
N PRO A 165 20.88 10.07 -2.15
CA PRO A 165 19.83 9.81 -3.15
C PRO A 165 18.81 8.78 -2.67
N PHE A 166 19.21 7.81 -1.85
CA PHE A 166 18.36 6.71 -1.37
C PHE A 166 17.50 7.14 -0.17
N ARG A 167 16.73 8.21 -0.35
CA ARG A 167 15.88 8.80 0.68
C ARG A 167 14.64 9.42 0.05
N VAL A 168 13.51 9.30 0.73
CA VAL A 168 12.30 10.07 0.45
C VAL A 168 12.03 10.96 1.64
N ASP A 169 11.86 12.26 1.41
CA ASP A 169 11.43 13.17 2.47
C ASP A 169 10.50 14.25 1.93
N ALA A 170 9.74 14.86 2.82
CA ALA A 170 8.70 15.80 2.45
C ALA A 170 9.26 16.99 1.64
N ALA A 171 10.44 17.50 1.99
CA ALA A 171 11.07 18.61 1.27
C ALA A 171 11.57 18.22 -0.13
N GLY A 172 11.94 16.96 -0.34
CA GLY A 172 12.31 16.42 -1.65
C GLY A 172 11.09 16.21 -2.53
N LEU A 173 10.02 15.63 -1.97
CA LEU A 173 8.73 15.42 -2.64
C LEU A 173 8.08 16.73 -3.13
N GLU A 174 8.22 17.83 -2.37
CA GLU A 174 7.75 19.16 -2.78
C GLU A 174 8.41 19.70 -4.06
N LYS A 175 9.60 19.21 -4.39
CA LYS A 175 10.38 19.66 -5.56
C LYS A 175 10.17 18.78 -6.79
N VAL A 176 9.33 17.74 -6.67
CA VAL A 176 8.93 16.90 -7.80
C VAL A 176 8.00 17.70 -8.69
N THR A 177 8.20 17.58 -10.01
CA THR A 177 7.37 18.25 -11.02
C THR A 177 6.94 17.25 -12.07
N VAL A 178 5.92 17.60 -12.86
CA VAL A 178 5.39 16.72 -13.92
C VAL A 178 6.50 16.41 -14.92
N GLU A 179 7.33 17.39 -15.26
CA GLU A 179 8.43 17.25 -16.21
C GLU A 179 9.48 16.23 -15.70
N LYS A 180 9.86 16.33 -14.42
CA LYS A 180 10.83 15.37 -13.83
C LYS A 180 10.24 13.97 -13.74
N THR A 181 8.98 13.84 -13.31
CA THR A 181 8.30 12.54 -13.23
C THR A 181 8.14 11.93 -14.63
N ALA A 182 7.71 12.72 -15.62
CA ALA A 182 7.56 12.29 -17.01
C ALA A 182 8.89 11.83 -17.60
N ALA A 183 9.96 12.61 -17.41
CA ALA A 183 11.29 12.24 -17.88
C ALA A 183 11.79 10.94 -17.25
N ALA A 184 11.63 10.77 -15.93
CA ALA A 184 12.04 9.55 -15.23
C ALA A 184 11.19 8.33 -15.63
N MET A 185 9.90 8.54 -15.94
CA MET A 185 8.99 7.53 -16.48
C MET A 185 9.12 7.34 -18.00
N GLN A 186 10.06 8.02 -18.67
CA GLN A 186 10.27 7.94 -20.12
C GLN A 186 9.03 8.32 -20.96
N VAL A 187 8.18 9.21 -20.46
CA VAL A 187 6.95 9.65 -21.14
C VAL A 187 7.32 10.58 -22.30
N SER A 188 6.76 10.31 -23.47
CA SER A 188 6.88 11.14 -24.67
C SER A 188 5.71 10.87 -25.61
N ASP A 189 5.61 11.62 -26.71
CA ASP A 189 4.58 11.39 -27.75
C ASP A 189 4.62 9.96 -28.32
N SER A 190 5.82 9.37 -28.41
CA SER A 190 6.02 7.98 -28.87
C SER A 190 5.90 6.93 -27.76
N ASN A 191 5.80 7.35 -26.50
CA ASN A 191 5.68 6.49 -25.33
C ASN A 191 4.71 7.11 -24.30
N PRO A 192 3.42 7.30 -24.67
CA PRO A 192 2.48 8.04 -23.83
C PRO A 192 2.07 7.22 -22.59
N MET A 193 1.95 7.89 -21.44
CA MET A 193 1.44 7.32 -20.20
C MET A 193 0.15 8.01 -19.78
N VAL A 194 -0.84 7.23 -19.35
CA VAL A 194 -2.07 7.76 -18.74
C VAL A 194 -1.80 8.18 -17.30
N GLY A 195 -2.18 9.41 -16.94
CA GLY A 195 -2.23 9.88 -15.54
C GLY A 195 -0.88 10.28 -14.94
N ILE A 196 0.02 10.88 -15.73
CA ILE A 196 1.32 11.35 -15.21
C ILE A 196 1.14 12.52 -14.23
N GLU A 197 0.22 13.44 -14.51
CA GLU A 197 -0.12 14.58 -13.65
C GLU A 197 -0.69 14.12 -12.31
N GLY A 198 -1.55 13.11 -12.34
CA GLY A 198 -2.12 12.50 -11.13
C GLY A 198 -1.04 11.86 -10.25
N ARG A 199 -0.07 11.16 -10.85
CA ARG A 199 1.08 10.58 -10.13
C ARG A 199 1.95 11.64 -9.49
N THR A 200 2.27 12.70 -10.23
CA THR A 200 3.05 13.83 -9.68
C THR A 200 2.29 14.50 -8.54
N SER A 201 0.99 14.76 -8.71
CA SER A 201 0.16 15.37 -7.67
C SER A 201 0.11 14.53 -6.41
N LEU A 202 0.04 13.19 -6.56
CA LEU A 202 0.05 12.25 -5.44
C LEU A 202 1.37 12.31 -4.66
N LEU A 203 2.52 12.38 -5.34
CA LEU A 203 3.83 12.56 -4.69
C LEU A 203 3.94 13.90 -3.96
N ILE A 204 3.41 14.98 -4.53
CA ILE A 204 3.38 16.29 -3.87
C ILE A 204 2.46 16.27 -2.65
N ASN A 205 1.29 15.62 -2.74
CA ASN A 205 0.38 15.48 -1.61
C ASN A 205 0.98 14.60 -0.51
N LEU A 206 1.78 13.60 -0.85
CA LEU A 206 2.54 12.81 0.12
C LEU A 206 3.42 13.70 1.00
N SER A 207 4.07 14.73 0.44
CA SER A 207 4.83 15.69 1.26
C SER A 207 4.00 16.30 2.39
N LYS A 208 2.79 16.76 2.07
CA LYS A 208 1.89 17.39 3.05
C LYS A 208 1.48 16.41 4.14
N ALA A 209 1.04 15.21 3.73
CA ALA A 209 0.62 14.16 4.65
C ALA A 209 1.75 13.76 5.63
N LEU A 210 2.98 13.61 5.12
CA LEU A 210 4.14 13.29 5.95
C LEU A 210 4.45 14.39 6.98
N LYS A 211 4.27 15.67 6.62
CA LYS A 211 4.47 16.83 7.53
C LYS A 211 3.37 16.95 8.58
N GLU A 212 2.15 16.58 8.24
CA GLU A 212 0.98 16.66 9.13
C GLU A 212 0.92 15.52 10.14
N ALA A 213 1.70 14.45 9.93
CA ALA A 213 1.74 13.28 10.81
C ALA A 213 3.15 12.94 11.35
N PRO A 214 3.82 13.89 12.05
CA PRO A 214 5.17 13.68 12.57
C PRO A 214 5.25 12.56 13.62
N GLN A 215 4.15 12.20 14.26
CA GLN A 215 4.07 11.05 15.18
C GLN A 215 4.31 9.70 14.47
N PHE A 216 4.10 9.64 13.15
CA PHE A 216 4.37 8.45 12.34
C PHE A 216 5.63 8.61 11.50
N PHE A 217 5.87 9.80 10.92
CA PHE A 217 6.91 9.99 9.90
C PHE A 217 8.08 10.88 10.34
N GLY A 218 8.13 11.26 11.61
CA GLY A 218 9.19 12.11 12.16
C GLY A 218 9.11 13.57 11.69
N SER A 219 9.99 14.41 12.22
CA SER A 219 9.99 15.86 11.97
C SER A 219 10.44 16.25 10.55
N ASP A 220 11.22 15.38 9.90
CA ASP A 220 11.64 15.54 8.52
C ASP A 220 10.61 15.02 7.50
N GLY A 221 9.51 14.41 7.97
CA GLY A 221 8.44 13.88 7.13
C GLY A 221 8.98 12.83 6.16
N ARG A 222 9.55 11.74 6.69
CA ARG A 222 10.14 10.64 5.93
C ARG A 222 9.32 9.36 6.13
N PRO A 223 8.86 8.68 5.07
CA PRO A 223 8.04 7.46 5.21
C PRO A 223 8.71 6.38 6.05
N GLY A 224 10.02 6.16 5.87
CA GLY A 224 10.80 5.18 6.60
C GLY A 224 10.85 5.38 8.12
N ASN A 225 10.55 6.59 8.63
CA ASN A 225 10.50 6.82 10.08
C ASN A 225 9.30 6.14 10.75
N VAL A 226 8.36 5.57 9.98
CA VAL A 226 7.28 4.73 10.53
C VAL A 226 7.84 3.60 11.40
N ILE A 227 9.06 3.13 11.13
CA ILE A 227 9.74 2.11 11.95
C ILE A 227 9.86 2.55 13.41
N ASP A 228 10.12 3.82 13.68
CA ASP A 228 10.27 4.32 15.05
C ASP A 228 8.92 4.29 15.79
N PHE A 229 7.84 4.64 15.10
CA PHE A 229 6.49 4.48 15.65
C PHE A 229 6.18 3.00 15.91
N LEU A 230 6.44 2.11 14.94
CA LEU A 230 6.15 0.68 15.09
C LEU A 230 6.96 0.02 16.21
N GLU A 231 8.22 0.42 16.38
CA GLU A 231 9.06 -0.03 17.49
C GLU A 231 8.42 0.34 18.84
N SER A 232 7.88 1.56 18.96
CA SER A 232 7.17 2.01 20.17
C SER A 232 5.86 1.24 20.44
N GLN A 233 5.24 0.68 19.40
CA GLN A 233 4.03 -0.14 19.51
C GLN A 233 4.32 -1.64 19.68
N SER A 234 5.60 -2.03 19.59
CA SER A 234 6.02 -3.42 19.62
C SER A 234 6.20 -3.96 21.03
N LYS A 235 6.18 -5.29 21.16
CA LYS A 235 6.66 -6.01 22.35
C LYS A 235 7.93 -6.75 22.00
N LEU A 236 8.87 -6.84 22.94
CA LEU A 236 10.05 -7.67 22.78
C LEU A 236 9.77 -9.09 23.28
N GLU A 237 9.93 -10.07 22.39
CA GLU A 237 9.84 -11.49 22.71
C GLU A 237 11.08 -12.20 22.17
N ASN A 238 11.86 -12.85 23.04
CA ASN A 238 13.11 -13.53 22.66
C ASN A 238 14.05 -12.64 21.81
N ALA A 239 14.23 -11.38 22.21
CA ALA A 239 15.01 -10.36 21.50
C ALA A 239 14.51 -10.00 20.08
N THR A 240 13.27 -10.37 19.74
CA THR A 240 12.60 -10.00 18.48
C THR A 240 11.47 -9.02 18.77
N HIS A 241 11.34 -7.97 17.95
CA HIS A 241 10.17 -7.11 18.01
C HIS A 241 8.96 -7.82 17.41
N VAL A 242 7.88 -7.86 18.18
CA VAL A 242 6.56 -8.33 17.76
C VAL A 242 5.67 -7.11 17.58
N VAL A 243 5.34 -6.80 16.33
CA VAL A 243 4.58 -5.60 15.96
C VAL A 243 3.16 -6.00 15.58
N PRO A 244 2.11 -5.42 16.19
CA PRO A 244 0.75 -5.67 15.76
C PRO A 244 0.50 -5.03 14.39
N ILE A 245 -0.07 -5.77 13.44
CA ILE A 245 -0.40 -5.26 12.10
C ILE A 245 -1.28 -4.00 12.17
N ALA A 246 -2.14 -3.92 13.19
CA ALA A 246 -3.01 -2.79 13.43
C ALA A 246 -2.22 -1.48 13.64
N ALA A 247 -1.01 -1.53 14.19
CA ALA A 247 -0.16 -0.34 14.33
C ALA A 247 0.32 0.16 12.95
N LEU A 248 0.82 -0.74 12.10
CA LEU A 248 1.20 -0.38 10.73
C LEU A 248 0.00 0.16 9.95
N TRP A 249 -1.12 -0.55 10.01
CA TRP A 249 -2.37 -0.12 9.39
C TRP A 249 -2.78 1.29 9.86
N THR A 250 -2.73 1.56 11.16
CA THR A 250 -3.07 2.86 11.74
C THR A 250 -2.16 3.96 11.20
N ALA A 251 -0.84 3.74 11.22
CA ALA A 251 0.11 4.73 10.70
C ALA A 251 -0.14 5.06 9.22
N LEU A 252 -0.51 4.06 8.42
CA LEU A 252 -0.78 4.25 6.99
C LEU A 252 -2.16 4.88 6.74
N VAL A 253 -3.23 4.38 7.36
CA VAL A 253 -4.59 4.89 7.13
C VAL A 253 -4.76 6.29 7.70
N ASP A 254 -4.19 6.59 8.87
CA ASP A 254 -4.23 7.93 9.47
C ASP A 254 -3.21 8.86 8.86
N GLY A 255 -1.95 8.44 8.80
CA GLY A 255 -0.85 9.29 8.33
C GLY A 255 -0.94 9.63 6.85
N LEU A 256 -1.52 8.74 6.02
CA LEU A 256 -1.66 8.95 4.58
C LEU A 256 -3.10 9.22 4.16
N ASN A 257 -4.05 9.41 5.09
CA ASN A 257 -5.43 9.77 4.70
C ASN A 257 -5.51 10.97 3.72
N PRO A 258 -4.72 12.06 3.90
CA PRO A 258 -4.83 13.25 3.05
C PRO A 258 -4.42 13.04 1.59
N ILE A 259 -3.67 11.99 1.27
CA ILE A 259 -3.22 11.75 -0.11
C ILE A 259 -4.31 11.08 -0.97
N TRP A 260 -5.29 10.44 -0.33
CA TRP A 260 -6.33 9.73 -1.03
C TRP A 260 -7.46 10.67 -1.42
N PRO A 261 -7.96 10.60 -2.67
CA PRO A 261 -9.14 11.36 -3.07
C PRO A 261 -10.34 10.85 -2.28
N SER A 262 -10.79 11.63 -1.30
CA SER A 262 -11.93 11.27 -0.48
C SER A 262 -13.23 11.76 -1.11
N ARG A 263 -14.17 10.81 -1.28
CA ARG A 263 -15.51 11.09 -1.81
C ARG A 263 -16.55 11.18 -0.70
N ILE A 264 -16.26 10.57 0.45
CA ILE A 264 -17.18 10.43 1.58
C ILE A 264 -16.48 10.90 2.85
N SER A 265 -17.12 11.82 3.54
CA SER A 265 -16.75 12.23 4.88
C SER A 265 -17.89 11.88 5.83
N LEU A 266 -17.55 11.34 7.00
CA LEU A 266 -18.51 10.99 8.04
C LEU A 266 -18.00 11.55 9.38
N GLY A 267 -18.84 12.29 10.09
CA GLY A 267 -18.43 12.94 11.35
C GLY A 267 -17.24 13.89 11.21
N GLY A 268 -17.09 14.55 10.04
CA GLY A 268 -15.96 15.44 9.74
C GLY A 268 -14.66 14.73 9.34
N MET A 269 -14.66 13.40 9.30
CA MET A 269 -13.50 12.59 8.91
C MET A 269 -13.64 12.09 7.47
N SER A 270 -12.64 12.37 6.65
CA SER A 270 -12.48 11.72 5.35
C SER A 270 -12.30 10.21 5.54
N LEU A 271 -13.09 9.41 4.83
CA LEU A 271 -13.02 7.96 4.92
C LEU A 271 -12.06 7.33 3.91
N GLY A 272 -11.61 8.05 2.88
CA GLY A 272 -10.75 7.47 1.84
C GLY A 272 -11.53 6.54 0.91
N ASP A 273 -11.07 5.30 0.75
CA ASP A 273 -11.64 4.30 -0.17
C ASP A 273 -12.77 3.51 0.49
N VAL A 274 -13.89 4.20 0.70
CA VAL A 274 -15.13 3.70 1.28
C VAL A 274 -16.30 4.06 0.36
N TRP A 275 -17.19 3.10 0.12
CA TRP A 275 -18.25 3.22 -0.88
C TRP A 275 -19.62 2.86 -0.30
N PRO A 276 -20.71 3.50 -0.75
CA PRO A 276 -22.05 3.10 -0.36
C PRO A 276 -22.44 1.79 -1.04
N CYS A 277 -23.08 0.90 -0.30
CA CYS A 277 -23.68 -0.34 -0.75
C CYS A 277 -25.16 -0.34 -0.31
N PRO A 278 -26.08 0.15 -1.16
CA PRO A 278 -27.50 0.27 -0.81
C PRO A 278 -28.15 -1.04 -0.35
N SER A 279 -27.65 -2.19 -0.81
CA SER A 279 -28.13 -3.51 -0.39
C SER A 279 -27.99 -3.74 1.13
N LEU A 280 -27.02 -3.11 1.80
CA LEU A 280 -26.84 -3.23 3.25
C LEU A 280 -27.94 -2.57 4.08
N VAL A 281 -28.55 -1.51 3.57
CA VAL A 281 -29.60 -0.75 4.29
C VAL A 281 -31.02 -1.09 3.84
N ALA A 282 -31.18 -1.68 2.65
CA ALA A 282 -32.48 -2.16 2.17
C ALA A 282 -33.28 -3.02 3.19
N PRO A 283 -32.67 -3.91 4.00
CA PRO A 283 -33.41 -4.68 5.02
C PRO A 283 -33.59 -3.97 6.36
N ILE A 284 -33.03 -2.76 6.56
CA ILE A 284 -33.01 -2.06 7.85
C ILE A 284 -34.16 -1.05 7.89
N ALA A 285 -35.05 -1.16 8.89
CA ALA A 285 -36.21 -0.27 9.02
C ALA A 285 -35.86 1.20 9.31
N SER A 286 -34.77 1.42 10.08
CA SER A 286 -34.27 2.74 10.46
C SER A 286 -32.75 2.78 10.35
N PRO A 287 -32.18 2.87 9.13
CA PRO A 287 -30.73 2.90 8.94
C PRO A 287 -30.12 4.17 9.52
N GLN A 288 -28.93 4.04 10.10
CA GLN A 288 -28.11 5.15 10.56
C GLN A 288 -27.12 5.57 9.46
N GLU A 289 -26.65 6.82 9.55
CA GLU A 289 -25.59 7.31 8.66
C GLU A 289 -24.35 6.41 8.76
N GLY A 290 -23.87 5.92 7.62
CA GLY A 290 -22.73 5.01 7.55
C GLY A 290 -23.08 3.52 7.54
N ASP A 291 -24.36 3.14 7.73
CA ASP A 291 -24.75 1.72 7.72
C ASP A 291 -24.59 1.04 6.36
N ASP A 292 -24.69 1.81 5.27
CA ASP A 292 -24.48 1.36 3.90
C ASP A 292 -23.01 1.38 3.47
N LEU A 293 -22.10 1.93 4.28
CA LEU A 293 -20.72 2.13 3.87
C LEU A 293 -19.88 0.85 3.99
N VAL A 294 -19.15 0.54 2.92
CA VAL A 294 -18.23 -0.59 2.82
C VAL A 294 -16.82 -0.05 2.56
N PRO A 295 -15.87 -0.29 3.47
CA PRO A 295 -14.48 0.10 3.27
C PRO A 295 -13.70 -0.95 2.48
N PHE A 296 -12.88 -0.48 1.54
CA PHE A 296 -11.92 -1.32 0.81
C PHE A 296 -10.48 -0.97 1.17
N HIS A 297 -10.16 0.33 1.21
CA HIS A 297 -8.80 0.83 1.48
C HIS A 297 -7.73 0.13 0.64
N LYS A 298 -8.04 -0.16 -0.64
CA LYS A 298 -7.25 -1.06 -1.50
C LYS A 298 -5.77 -0.70 -1.53
N LEU A 299 -5.46 0.58 -1.81
CA LEU A 299 -4.08 1.03 -1.94
C LEU A 299 -3.34 1.04 -0.59
N THR A 300 -4.04 1.33 0.51
CA THR A 300 -3.45 1.23 1.85
C THR A 300 -3.18 -0.23 2.24
N MET A 301 -4.06 -1.16 1.85
CA MET A 301 -3.83 -2.60 2.02
C MET A 301 -2.64 -3.07 1.18
N TRP A 302 -2.55 -2.64 -0.08
CA TRP A 302 -1.41 -2.92 -0.95
C TRP A 302 -0.08 -2.41 -0.37
N LEU A 303 -0.10 -1.20 0.20
CA LEU A 303 1.06 -0.65 0.89
C LEU A 303 1.40 -1.47 2.13
N THR A 304 0.41 -1.82 2.96
CA THR A 304 0.60 -2.62 4.18
C THR A 304 1.30 -3.94 3.86
N TYR A 305 0.80 -4.68 2.86
CA TYR A 305 1.42 -5.92 2.38
C TYR A 305 2.89 -5.72 1.99
N SER A 306 3.15 -4.64 1.25
CA SER A 306 4.48 -4.32 0.75
C SER A 306 5.47 -3.96 1.87
N LEU A 307 5.01 -3.31 2.94
CA LEU A 307 5.86 -2.91 4.06
C LEU A 307 6.08 -4.05 5.08
N VAL A 308 5.11 -4.95 5.25
CA VAL A 308 5.28 -6.17 6.08
C VAL A 308 6.50 -6.96 5.62
N GLU A 309 6.63 -7.18 4.29
CA GLU A 309 7.77 -7.92 3.73
C GLU A 309 9.12 -7.26 4.07
N VAL A 310 9.20 -5.91 4.08
CA VAL A 310 10.41 -5.19 4.47
C VAL A 310 10.73 -5.38 5.95
N LEU A 311 9.73 -5.29 6.84
CA LEU A 311 9.94 -5.46 8.28
C LEU A 311 10.44 -6.88 8.61
N GLU A 312 9.85 -7.90 8.00
CA GLU A 312 10.24 -9.30 8.21
C GLU A 312 11.60 -9.62 7.55
N ALA A 313 11.81 -9.18 6.30
CA ALA A 313 13.02 -9.51 5.55
C ALA A 313 14.26 -8.75 6.06
N ASN A 314 14.13 -7.47 6.42
CA ASN A 314 15.28 -6.64 6.79
C ASN A 314 15.50 -6.52 8.29
N LEU A 315 14.44 -6.33 9.07
CA LEU A 315 14.56 -6.17 10.53
C LEU A 315 14.41 -7.48 11.29
N LYS A 316 13.95 -8.54 10.63
CA LYS A 316 13.61 -9.83 11.27
C LYS A 316 12.54 -9.69 12.35
N TRP A 317 11.69 -8.66 12.23
CA TRP A 317 10.57 -8.46 13.13
C TRP A 317 9.48 -9.47 12.82
N ARG A 318 8.68 -9.81 13.84
CA ARG A 318 7.49 -10.65 13.69
C ARG A 318 6.26 -9.76 13.64
N ILE A 319 5.42 -9.93 12.64
CA ILE A 319 4.16 -9.19 12.53
C ILE A 319 3.02 -10.05 13.04
N ASP A 320 2.28 -9.54 14.03
CA ASP A 320 1.15 -10.24 14.66
C ASP A 320 -0.18 -9.74 14.08
N GLY A 321 -1.15 -10.64 13.95
CA GLY A 321 -2.49 -10.32 13.42
C GLY A 321 -2.57 -10.23 11.89
N VAL A 322 -1.59 -10.74 11.13
CA VAL A 322 -1.58 -10.68 9.65
C VAL A 322 -2.84 -11.30 9.01
N GLU A 323 -3.54 -12.18 9.71
CA GLU A 323 -4.83 -12.77 9.34
C GLU A 323 -5.99 -11.76 9.28
N ASP A 324 -5.84 -10.58 9.91
CA ASP A 324 -6.81 -9.49 9.82
C ASP A 324 -6.75 -8.77 8.48
N MET A 325 -5.65 -8.93 7.73
CA MET A 325 -5.54 -8.41 6.37
C MET A 325 -6.51 -9.11 5.42
N THR A 326 -6.86 -8.43 4.33
CA THR A 326 -7.87 -8.91 3.37
C THR A 326 -7.36 -8.82 1.94
N GLY A 327 -7.92 -9.65 1.05
CA GLY A 327 -7.59 -9.59 -0.37
C GLY A 327 -7.92 -8.24 -0.99
N LEU A 328 -7.16 -7.85 -2.02
CA LEU A 328 -7.41 -6.62 -2.76
C LEU A 328 -8.66 -6.79 -3.65
N PRO A 329 -9.59 -5.82 -3.67
CA PRO A 329 -10.68 -5.81 -4.64
C PRO A 329 -10.12 -5.44 -6.02
N GLU A 330 -10.00 -6.42 -6.90
CA GLU A 330 -9.58 -6.27 -8.30
C GLU A 330 -10.77 -6.19 -9.27
#